data_AF-A0A5C7RWG7-F1
#
_entry.id   AF-A0A5C7RWG7-F1
#
_cell.length_a   1.000
_cell.length_b   1.000
_cell.length_c   1.000
_cell.angle_alpha   90.00
_cell.angle_beta   90.00
_cell.angle_gamma   90.00
#
_symmetry.space_group_name_H-M   'P 1'
#
loop_
_entity.id
_entity.type
_entity.pdbx_description
1 polymer ?
#
loop_
_entity_poly.entity_id
_entity_poly.type
_entity_poly.pdbx_seq_one_letter_code
_entity_poly.pdbx_strand_id
1 'polypeptide(L)'
;MIRMTAPFALLAFGLLVMLGAFSLFAANALPYQDPSAEMLAHQAAEARKWGAVMMLGFFTTASGGLWLWLRLRARKRAGNTQKAGRAPAG
;
A
#
# COMPACT_ATOMS: atom_id res chain seq x y z
N MET A 1 11.85 1.25 -20.00
CA MET A 1 11.27 0.29 -19.04
C MET A 1 11.34 0.76 -17.58
N ILE A 2 12.41 1.44 -17.15
CA ILE A 2 12.64 1.93 -15.76
C ILE A 2 11.49 2.77 -15.16
N ARG A 3 10.67 3.44 -15.98
CA ARG A 3 9.63 4.32 -15.44
C ARG A 3 8.39 3.58 -14.90
N MET A 4 8.12 2.32 -15.28
CA MET A 4 6.96 1.56 -14.75
C MET A 4 7.31 0.76 -13.50
N THR A 5 8.59 0.48 -13.25
CA THR A 5 9.03 -0.28 -12.06
C THR A 5 8.87 0.52 -10.77
N ALA A 6 9.08 1.84 -10.79
CA ALA A 6 8.98 2.66 -9.58
C ALA A 6 7.60 2.65 -8.88
N PRO A 7 6.46 2.92 -9.55
CA PRO A 7 5.16 2.86 -8.88
C PRO A 7 4.77 1.44 -8.46
N PHE A 8 5.17 0.42 -9.23
CA PHE A 8 4.94 -0.98 -8.87
C PHE A 8 5.78 -1.41 -7.67
N ALA A 9 7.05 -0.99 -7.59
CA ALA A 9 7.93 -1.27 -6.46
C ALA A 9 7.41 -0.62 -5.18
N LEU A 10 6.95 0.64 -5.25
CA LEU A 10 6.29 1.32 -4.13
C LEU A 10 5.04 0.57 -3.65
N LEU A 11 4.19 0.15 -4.59
CA LEU A 11 2.97 -0.59 -4.27
C LEU A 11 3.30 -1.94 -3.63
N ALA A 12 4.20 -2.72 -4.22
CA ALA A 12 4.62 -4.02 -3.69
C ALA A 12 5.28 -3.89 -2.33
N PHE A 13 6.18 -2.90 -2.16
CA PHE A 13 6.85 -2.64 -0.89
C PHE A 13 5.84 -2.25 0.20
N GLY A 14 4.92 -1.33 -0.09
CA GLY A 14 3.87 -0.95 0.86
C GLY A 14 2.99 -2.13 1.28
N LEU A 15 2.63 -3.01 0.34
CA LEU A 15 1.86 -4.22 0.62
C LEU A 15 2.62 -5.22 1.49
N LEU A 16 3.92 -5.42 1.22
CA LEU A 16 4.78 -6.30 2.03
C LEU A 16 4.92 -5.77 3.47
N VAL A 17 5.10 -4.46 3.63
CA VAL A 17 5.13 -3.80 4.95
C VAL A 17 3.79 -3.97 5.66
N MET A 18 2.67 -3.75 4.98
CA MET A 18 1.34 -3.97 5.55
C MET A 18 1.14 -5.42 5.99
N LEU A 19 1.52 -6.38 5.15
CA LEU A 19 1.35 -7.81 5.45
C LEU A 19 2.17 -8.22 6.67
N GLY A 20 3.45 -7.83 6.73
CA GLY A 20 4.31 -8.13 7.87
C GLY A 20 3.83 -7.47 9.16
N ALA A 21 3.44 -6.19 9.09
CA ALA A 21 2.91 -5.49 10.25
C ALA A 21 1.55 -6.04 10.71
N PHE A 22 0.70 -6.48 9.78
CA PHE A 22 -0.56 -7.16 10.10
C PHE A 22 -0.31 -8.48 10.82
N SER A 23 0.62 -9.31 10.33
CA SER A 23 0.95 -10.59 11.00
C SER A 23 1.44 -10.38 12.43
N LEU A 24 2.29 -9.38 12.66
CA LEU A 24 2.81 -9.07 13.99
C LEU A 24 1.77 -8.42 14.90
N PHE A 25 0.91 -7.57 14.34
CA PHE A 25 -0.24 -7.03 15.06
C PHE A 25 -1.20 -8.16 15.48
N ALA A 26 -1.54 -9.07 14.58
CA ALA A 26 -2.42 -10.20 14.85
C ALA A 26 -1.83 -11.16 15.90
N ALA A 27 -0.52 -11.41 15.84
CA ALA A 27 0.18 -12.19 16.87
C ALA A 27 0.04 -11.54 18.26
N ASN A 28 0.13 -10.22 18.34
CA ASN A 28 -0.09 -9.47 19.58
C ASN A 28 -1.58 -9.29 19.94
N ALA A 29 -2.53 -9.69 19.10
CA ALA A 29 -3.95 -9.66 19.44
C ALA A 29 -4.42 -10.94 20.15
N LEU A 30 -3.61 -12.00 20.10
CA LEU A 30 -3.91 -13.27 20.78
C LEU A 30 -3.62 -13.15 22.28
N PRO A 31 -4.61 -13.31 23.16
CA PRO A 31 -4.38 -13.20 24.60
C PRO A 31 -3.47 -14.32 25.10
N TYR A 32 -2.54 -13.98 25.99
CA TYR A 32 -1.74 -14.98 26.71
C TYR A 32 -2.66 -15.84 27.59
N GLN A 33 -2.30 -17.11 27.77
CA GLN A 33 -3.07 -18.03 28.62
C GLN A 33 -3.01 -17.62 30.11
N ASP A 34 -1.83 -17.19 30.59
CA ASP A 34 -1.63 -16.65 31.95
C ASP A 34 -0.86 -15.31 31.89
N PRO A 35 -1.54 -14.18 31.61
CA PRO A 35 -0.88 -12.90 31.45
C PRO A 35 -0.52 -12.24 32.79
N SER A 36 0.73 -11.82 32.92
CA SER A 36 1.10 -10.80 33.91
C SER A 36 0.68 -9.40 33.41
N ALA A 37 0.54 -8.44 34.34
CA ALA A 37 0.22 -7.05 33.98
C ALA A 37 1.28 -6.44 33.04
N GLU A 38 2.54 -6.81 33.20
CA GLU A 38 3.65 -6.37 32.34
C GLU A 38 3.52 -6.93 30.91
N MET A 39 3.12 -8.22 30.77
CA MET A 39 2.90 -8.84 29.47
C MET A 39 1.75 -8.18 28.71
N LEU A 40 0.66 -7.82 29.39
CA LEU A 40 -0.46 -7.10 28.78
C LEU A 40 -0.06 -5.68 28.34
N ALA A 41 0.70 -4.96 29.17
CA ALA A 41 1.19 -3.64 28.82
C ALA A 41 2.14 -3.69 27.60
N HIS A 42 3.02 -4.68 27.55
CA HIS A 42 3.91 -4.90 26.41
C HIS A 42 3.13 -5.24 25.14
N GLN A 43 2.15 -6.14 25.25
CA GLN A 43 1.28 -6.53 24.15
C GLN A 43 0.50 -5.34 23.57
N ALA A 44 -0.05 -4.48 24.41
CA ALA A 44 -0.73 -3.26 23.99
C ALA A 44 0.22 -2.27 23.30
N ALA A 45 1.45 -2.13 23.81
CA ALA A 45 2.47 -1.26 23.22
C ALA A 45 2.93 -1.77 21.83
N GLU A 46 3.19 -3.07 21.70
CA GLU A 46 3.56 -3.71 20.43
C GLU A 46 2.40 -3.66 19.43
N ALA A 47 1.16 -3.92 19.85
CA ALA A 47 -0.01 -3.77 18.99
C ALA A 47 -0.13 -2.32 18.44
N ARG A 48 0.06 -1.30 19.29
CA ARG A 48 0.04 0.10 18.85
C ARG A 48 1.15 0.41 17.84
N LYS A 49 2.36 -0.09 18.08
CA LYS A 49 3.52 0.05 17.20
C LYS A 49 3.27 -0.60 15.84
N TRP A 50 2.83 -1.85 15.80
CA TRP A 50 2.53 -2.53 14.54
C TRP A 50 1.33 -1.92 13.81
N GLY A 51 0.35 -1.38 14.53
CA GLY A 51 -0.72 -0.55 13.97
C GLY A 51 -0.19 0.68 13.22
N ALA A 52 0.77 1.40 13.81
CA ALA A 52 1.42 2.53 13.14
C ALA A 52 2.22 2.11 11.90
N VAL A 53 2.93 0.97 11.95
CA VAL A 53 3.65 0.42 10.79
C VAL A 53 2.68 0.01 9.67
N MET A 54 1.53 -0.57 10.00
CA MET A 54 0.47 -0.85 9.02
C MET A 54 -0.02 0.43 8.34
N MET A 55 -0.25 1.52 9.08
CA MET A 55 -0.63 2.81 8.48
C MET A 55 0.44 3.32 7.52
N LEU A 56 1.72 3.21 7.88
CA LEU A 56 2.81 3.59 6.99
C LEU A 56 2.77 2.79 5.67
N GLY A 57 2.64 1.46 5.77
CA GLY A 57 2.51 0.58 4.61
C GLY A 57 1.28 0.92 3.75
N PHE A 58 0.16 1.28 4.38
CA PHE A 58 -1.05 1.72 3.69
C PHE A 58 -0.80 2.99 2.87
N PHE A 59 -0.21 4.03 3.47
CA PHE A 59 0.10 5.26 2.74
C PHE A 59 1.09 5.04 1.59
N THR A 60 2.09 4.19 1.79
CA THR A 60 3.04 3.82 0.74
C THR A 60 2.32 3.09 -0.42
N THR A 61 1.45 2.14 -0.09
CA THR A 61 0.66 1.39 -1.09
C THR A 61 -0.29 2.31 -1.85
N ALA A 62 -1.04 3.15 -1.14
CA ALA A 62 -1.97 4.12 -1.70
C ALA A 62 -1.26 5.11 -2.64
N SER A 63 -0.07 5.59 -2.25
CA SER A 63 0.74 6.48 -3.07
C SER A 63 1.22 5.80 -4.35
N GLY A 64 1.71 4.56 -4.26
CA GLY A 64 2.10 3.76 -5.43
C GLY A 64 0.92 3.49 -6.38
N GLY A 65 -0.24 3.12 -5.83
CA GLY A 65 -1.47 2.89 -6.58
C GLY A 65 -2.02 4.14 -7.26
N LEU A 66 -2.06 5.26 -6.53
CA LEU A 66 -2.50 6.55 -7.07
C LEU A 66 -1.60 7.00 -8.22
N TRP A 67 -0.27 6.88 -8.06
CA TRP A 67 0.68 7.22 -9.10
C TRP A 67 0.50 6.35 -10.35
N LEU A 68 0.33 5.04 -10.17
CA LEU A 68 0.06 4.12 -11.28
C LEU A 68 -1.24 4.49 -12.01
N TRP A 69 -2.31 4.79 -11.27
CA TRP A 69 -3.60 5.15 -11.83
C TRP A 69 -3.56 6.45 -12.63
N LEU A 70 -2.96 7.51 -12.08
CA LEU A 70 -2.79 8.80 -12.76
C LEU A 70 -2.04 8.63 -14.09
N ARG A 71 -1.01 7.77 -14.09
CA ARG A 71 -0.23 7.48 -15.28
C ARG A 71 -1.00 6.70 -16.34
N LEU A 72 -1.79 5.70 -15.92
CA LEU A 72 -2.66 4.94 -16.84
C LEU A 72 -3.74 5.85 -17.45
N ARG A 73 -4.31 6.77 -16.66
CA ARG A 73 -5.25 7.79 -17.15
C ARG A 73 -4.60 8.72 -18.17
N ALA A 74 -3.39 9.21 -17.91
CA ALA A 74 -2.67 10.06 -18.85
C ALA A 74 -2.42 9.35 -20.20
N ARG A 75 -2.03 8.08 -20.18
CA ARG A 75 -1.85 7.27 -21.40
C ARG A 75 -3.16 7.07 -22.17
N LYS A 76 -4.27 6.76 -21.48
CA LYS A 76 -5.59 6.64 -22.12
C LYS A 76 -6.03 7.93 -22.80
N ARG A 77 -5.82 9.09 -22.16
CA ARG A 77 -6.15 10.40 -22.74
C ARG A 77 -5.34 10.67 -24.02
N ALA A 78 -4.02 10.46 -23.98
CA ALA A 78 -3.17 10.65 -25.15
C ALA A 78 -3.57 9.76 -26.35
N GLY A 79 -3.95 8.50 -26.09
CA GLY A 79 -4.42 7.59 -27.12
C GLY A 79 -5.76 8.00 -27.75
N ASN A 80 -6.69 8.54 -26.96
CA ASN A 80 -7.98 9.04 -27.47
C ASN A 80 -7.80 10.28 -28.36
N THR A 81 -6.91 11.21 -28.00
CA THR A 81 -6.62 12.39 -28.81
C THR A 81 -6.00 12.02 -30.17
N GLN A 82 -5.12 11.01 -30.19
CA GLN A 82 -4.51 10.53 -31.43
C GLN A 82 -5.52 9.83 -32.36
N LYS A 83 -6.51 9.12 -31.81
CA LYS A 83 -7.61 8.54 -32.60
C LYS A 83 -8.54 9.62 -33.15
N ALA A 84 -8.85 10.65 -32.37
CA ALA A 84 -9.68 11.77 -32.81
C ALA A 84 -9.02 12.57 -33.95
N GLY A 85 -7.71 12.82 -33.88
CA GLY A 85 -6.96 13.50 -34.94
C GLY A 85 -6.70 12.67 -36.21
N ARG A 86 -7.02 11.36 -36.18
CA ARG A 86 -6.92 10.45 -37.34
C ARG A 86 -8.28 10.14 -37.97
N ALA A 87 -9.39 10.64 -37.42
CA ALA A 87 -10.68 10.51 -38.06
C ALA A 87 -10.66 11.33 -39.36
N PRO A 88 -11.00 10.75 -40.53
CA PRO A 88 -11.08 11.51 -41.75
C PRO A 88 -12.14 12.61 -41.59
N ALA A 89 -11.76 13.85 -41.90
CA ALA A 89 -12.73 14.92 -42.09
C ALA A 89 -13.57 14.53 -43.32
N GLY A 90 -14.76 13.97 -43.04
CA GLY A 90 -15.78 13.73 -44.06
C GLY A 90 -16.37 15.02 -44.57
#